data_AF-A0A940QUQ7-F1
#
_entry.id   AF-A0A940QUQ7-F1
#
_cell.length_a   1.000
_cell.length_b   1.000
_cell.length_c   1.000
_cell.angle_alpha   90.00
_cell.angle_beta   90.00
_cell.angle_gamma   90.00
#
_symmetry.space_group_name_H-M   'P 1'
#
loop_
_entity.id
_entity.type
_entity.pdbx_description
1 polymer ?
#
loop_
_entity_poly.entity_id
_entity_poly.type
_entity_poly.pdbx_seq_one_letter_code
_entity_poly.pdbx_strand_id
1 'polypeptide(L)' 'MGMNFSRKLPIPKEIKEQFPIDQKIVSVKEKKDKELRDIFTGASDKFVLIIGPCSADNEDSVIDYVTRLAKIQEQVKDK' A
#
# COMPACT_ATOMS: atom_id res chain seq x y z
N MET A 1 35.69 -12.31 17.39
CA MET A 1 34.76 -11.16 17.40
C MET A 1 33.36 -11.74 17.58
N GLY A 2 32.77 -11.56 18.76
CA GLY A 2 31.49 -12.21 19.12
C GLY A 2 30.29 -11.48 18.51
N MET A 3 29.23 -12.23 18.21
CA MET A 3 27.96 -11.67 17.73
C MET A 3 27.29 -10.87 18.87
N ASN A 4 27.09 -9.57 18.68
CA ASN A 4 26.35 -8.74 19.62
C ASN A 4 24.84 -8.83 19.32
N PHE A 5 24.10 -9.53 20.16
CA PHE A 5 22.65 -9.61 20.06
C PHE A 5 22.01 -8.35 20.67
N SER A 6 21.25 -7.58 19.86
CA SER A 6 20.57 -6.37 20.33
C SER A 6 19.18 -6.66 20.90
N ARG A 7 18.30 -7.29 20.11
CA ARG A 7 16.95 -7.70 20.54
C ARG A 7 16.32 -8.70 19.58
N LYS A 8 15.30 -9.41 20.07
CA LYS A 8 14.41 -10.20 19.22
C LYS A 8 13.44 -9.27 18.49
N LEU A 9 13.30 -9.44 17.18
CA LEU A 9 12.26 -8.74 16.40
C LEU A 9 10.92 -9.48 16.55
N PRO A 10 9.79 -8.74 16.55
CA PRO A 10 8.48 -9.36 16.57
C PRO A 10 8.28 -10.20 15.30
N ILE A 11 7.58 -11.32 15.42
CA ILE A 11 7.23 -12.12 14.24
C ILE A 11 6.05 -11.48 13.49
N PRO A 12 5.92 -11.68 12.17
CA PRO A 12 4.83 -11.06 11.40
C PRO A 12 3.42 -11.32 11.95
N LYS A 13 3.20 -12.47 12.59
CA LYS A 13 1.92 -12.82 13.24
C LYS A 13 1.59 -11.87 14.39
N GLU A 14 2.55 -11.58 15.26
CA GLU A 14 2.37 -10.68 16.41
C GLU A 14 2.04 -9.25 15.95
N ILE A 15 2.68 -8.77 14.88
CA ILE A 15 2.38 -7.44 14.32
C ILE A 15 0.96 -7.38 13.75
N LYS A 16 0.53 -8.41 13.02
CA LYS A 16 -0.84 -8.47 12.48
C LYS A 16 -1.92 -8.55 13.57
N GLU A 17 -1.61 -9.16 14.70
CA GLU A 17 -2.50 -9.21 15.87
C GLU A 17 -2.58 -7.83 16.57
N GLN A 18 -1.48 -7.07 16.63
CA GLN A 18 -1.45 -5.72 17.20
C GLN A 18 -2.16 -4.68 16.32
N PHE A 19 -2.08 -4.86 15.00
CA PHE A 19 -2.67 -3.96 14.00
C PHE A 19 -3.63 -4.74 13.10
N PRO A 20 -4.79 -5.18 13.61
CA PRO A 20 -5.75 -5.93 12.82
C PRO A 20 -6.29 -5.05 11.70
N ILE A 21 -6.49 -5.67 10.53
CA ILE A 21 -7.01 -4.99 9.35
C ILE A 21 -8.52 -5.24 9.27
N ASP A 22 -9.29 -4.17 9.10
CA ASP A 22 -10.74 -4.27 8.92
C ASP A 22 -11.10 -5.07 7.65
N GLN A 23 -12.17 -5.86 7.72
CA GLN A 23 -12.67 -6.62 6.56
C GLN A 23 -12.93 -5.73 5.34
N LYS A 24 -13.38 -4.49 5.55
CA LYS A 24 -13.56 -3.51 4.48
C LYS A 24 -12.26 -3.27 3.70
N ILE A 25 -11.13 -3.17 4.38
CA ILE A 25 -9.83 -2.93 3.74
C ILE A 25 -9.34 -4.19 3.02
N VAL A 26 -9.61 -5.38 3.57
CA VAL A 26 -9.32 -6.65 2.89
C VAL A 26 -10.05 -6.72 1.55
N SER A 27 -11.35 -6.45 1.51
CA SER A 27 -12.12 -6.45 0.27
C SER A 27 -11.65 -5.39 -0.74
N VAL A 28 -11.23 -4.21 -0.26
CA VAL A 28 -10.63 -3.18 -1.12
C VAL A 28 -9.33 -3.67 -1.76
N LYS A 29 -8.46 -4.35 -1.00
CA LYS A 29 -7.22 -4.93 -1.51
C LYS A 29 -7.47 -6.00 -2.55
N GLU A 30 -8.38 -6.93 -2.28
CA GLU A 30 -8.74 -8.01 -3.21
C GLU A 30 -9.26 -7.46 -4.54
N LYS A 31 -10.15 -6.46 -4.48
CA LYS A 31 -10.65 -5.78 -5.68
C LYS A 31 -9.51 -5.13 -6.47
N LYS A 32 -8.62 -4.39 -5.78
CA LYS A 32 -7.51 -3.70 -6.44
C LYS A 32 -6.47 -4.67 -7.03
N ASP A 33 -6.22 -5.79 -6.38
CA ASP A 33 -5.33 -6.84 -6.90
C ASP A 33 -5.87 -7.45 -8.19
N LYS A 34 -7.19 -7.67 -8.25
CA LYS A 34 -7.84 -8.12 -9.47
C LYS A 34 -7.70 -7.09 -10.58
N GLU A 35 -8.00 -5.82 -10.31
CA GLU A 35 -7.86 -4.73 -11.29
C GLU A 35 -6.43 -4.62 -11.83
N LEU A 36 -5.41 -4.66 -10.95
CA LEU A 36 -4.01 -4.64 -11.36
C LEU A 36 -3.62 -5.86 -12.19
N ARG A 37 -4.11 -7.05 -11.81
CA ARG A 37 -3.90 -8.28 -12.61
C ARG A 37 -4.48 -8.11 -13.99
N ASP A 38 -5.73 -7.65 -14.11
CA ASP A 38 -6.41 -7.49 -15.40
C ASP A 38 -5.62 -6.54 -16.32
N ILE A 39 -5.07 -5.44 -15.78
CA ILE A 39 -4.17 -4.54 -16.52
C ILE A 39 -2.89 -5.25 -16.97
N PHE A 40 -2.18 -5.91 -16.05
CA PHE A 40 -0.90 -6.55 -16.38
C PHE A 40 -1.05 -7.76 -17.32
N THR A 41 -2.22 -8.40 -17.35
CA THR A 41 -2.51 -9.48 -18.30
C THR A 41 -3.14 -8.99 -19.60
N GLY A 42 -3.33 -7.68 -19.78
CA GLY A 42 -3.94 -7.08 -20.97
C GLY A 42 -5.45 -7.28 -21.11
N ALA A 43 -6.13 -7.71 -20.04
CA ALA A 43 -7.59 -7.79 -19.97
C ALA A 43 -8.24 -6.42 -19.70
N SER A 44 -7.44 -5.44 -19.26
CA SER A 44 -7.81 -4.03 -19.16
C SER A 44 -6.73 -3.16 -19.83
N ASP A 45 -7.17 -2.11 -20.51
CA ASP A 45 -6.35 -1.10 -21.19
C ASP A 45 -5.98 0.09 -20.30
N LYS A 46 -6.43 0.08 -19.03
CA LYS A 46 -6.09 1.13 -18.06
C LYS A 46 -4.59 1.21 -17.83
N PHE A 47 -4.11 2.41 -17.53
CA PHE A 47 -2.69 2.67 -17.27
C PHE A 47 -2.38 2.71 -15.78
N VAL A 48 -1.47 1.86 -15.31
CA VAL A 48 -1.00 1.88 -13.91
C VAL A 48 0.09 2.93 -13.74
N LEU A 49 -0.14 3.88 -12.83
CA LEU A 49 0.83 4.89 -12.43
C LEU A 49 1.26 4.68 -10.97
N ILE A 50 2.51 4.26 -10.77
CA ILE A 50 3.11 4.12 -9.42
C ILE A 50 3.91 5.38 -9.13
N ILE A 51 3.35 6.26 -8.31
CA ILE A 51 3.94 7.56 -7.97
C ILE A 51 3.86 7.85 -6.48
N GLY A 52 4.89 8.51 -5.97
CA GLY A 52 5.04 8.84 -4.56
C GLY A 52 6.39 9.46 -4.26
N PRO A 53 6.62 9.89 -3.01
CA PRO A 53 7.96 10.27 -2.57
C PRO A 53 8.92 9.07 -2.66
N CYS A 54 10.22 9.35 -2.76
CA CYS A 54 11.25 8.31 -2.84
C CYS A 54 11.33 7.47 -1.56
N SER A 55 11.07 8.09 -0.40
CA SER A 55 10.97 7.46 0.92
C SER A 55 9.74 7.96 1.68
N ALA A 56 9.34 7.22 2.72
CA ALA A 56 8.22 7.56 3.61
C ALA A 56 8.71 7.76 5.05
N ASP A 57 9.69 8.64 5.22
CA ASP A 57 10.39 8.91 6.49
C ASP A 57 9.69 9.95 7.39
N ASN A 58 8.79 10.75 6.83
CA ASN A 58 7.97 11.70 7.58
C ASN A 58 6.47 11.42 7.39
N GLU A 59 5.80 10.99 8.46
CA GLU A 59 4.39 10.59 8.44
C GLU A 59 3.46 11.72 7.97
N ASP A 60 3.58 12.92 8.53
CA ASP A 60 2.69 14.05 8.19
C ASP A 60 2.77 14.42 6.71
N SER A 61 3.99 14.47 6.16
CA SER A 61 4.22 14.80 4.75
C SER A 61 3.68 13.72 3.82
N VAL A 62 3.82 12.45 4.19
CA VAL A 62 3.27 11.32 3.43
C VAL A 62 1.75 11.36 3.46
N ILE A 63 1.14 11.63 4.62
CA ILE A 63 -0.32 11.73 4.78
C ILE A 63 -0.90 12.88 3.94
N ASP A 64 -0.28 14.07 3.96
CA ASP A 64 -0.70 15.19 3.11
C ASP A 64 -0.60 14.83 1.62
N TYR A 65 0.51 14.20 1.20
CA TYR A 65 0.70 13.77 -0.18
C TYR A 65 -0.38 12.78 -0.63
N VAL A 66 -0.62 11.70 0.12
CA VAL A 66 -1.61 10.67 -0.27
C VAL A 66 -3.04 11.23 -0.27
N THR A 67 -3.33 12.18 0.63
CA THR A 67 -4.64 12.84 0.70
C THR A 67 -4.91 13.70 -0.54
N ARG A 68 -3.88 14.39 -1.06
CA ARG A 68 -3.98 15.14 -2.33
C ARG A 68 -4.09 14.19 -3.51
N LEU A 69 -3.30 13.12 -3.52
CA LEU A 69 -3.30 12.13 -4.60
C LEU A 69 -4.65 11.40 -4.71
N ALA A 70 -5.32 11.10 -3.60
CA ALA A 70 -6.63 10.46 -3.59
C ALA A 70 -7.69 11.28 -4.37
N LYS A 71 -7.64 12.61 -4.31
CA LYS A 71 -8.53 13.48 -5.09
C LYS A 71 -8.30 13.36 -6.60
N ILE A 72 -7.04 13.24 -7.01
CA ILE A 72 -6.67 13.05 -8.42
C ILE A 72 -7.10 11.64 -8.87
N GLN A 73 -6.91 10.62 -8.03
CA GLN A 73 -7.33 9.25 -8.34
C GLN A 73 -8.82 9.17 -8.66
N GLU A 74 -9.66 9.90 -7.92
CA GLU A 74 -11.11 9.98 -8.19
C GLU A 74 -11.41 10.65 -9.54
N GLN A 75 -10.66 11.70 -9.92
CA GLN A 75 -10.84 12.39 -11.20
C GLN A 75 -10.48 11.54 -12.42
N VAL A 76 -9.61 10.54 -12.25
CA VAL A 76 -9.11 9.69 -13.35
C VAL A 76 -9.57 8.24 -13.26
N LYS A 77 -10.49 7.90 -12.35
CA LYS A 77 -10.90 6.50 -12.10
C LYS A 77 -11.47 5.76 -13.32
N ASP A 78 -12.09 6.51 -14.23
CA ASP A 78 -12.75 6.01 -15.45
C ASP A 78 -11.83 6.08 -16.68
N LYS A 79 -10.58 6.52 -16.51
CA LYS A 79 -9.53 6.49 -17.52
C LYS A 79 -8.72 5.19 -17.45
#